data_AF-A0RWI8-F1
#
_entry.id   AF-A0RWI8-F1
#
_cell.length_a   1.000
_cell.length_b   1.000
_cell.length_c   1.000
_cell.angle_alpha   90.00
_cell.angle_beta   90.00
_cell.angle_gamma   90.00
#
_symmetry.space_group_name_H-M   'P 1'
#
loop_
_entity.id
_entity.type
_entity.pdbx_description
1 polymer ?
#
loop_
_entity_poly.entity_id
_entity_poly.type
_entity_poly.pdbx_seq_one_letter_code
_entity_poly.pdbx_strand_id
1 'polypeptide(L)'
;MSIMLQLSSTNYTADRLCVKMALSHLETLCKTHGGYALSEPDEMAGWTFFRLIIKPDLHEGIMKEFEDMLSKSRWSSPDVKFVSFMQEYFSARNCNVKVKIYA
;
A
#
# COMPACT_ATOMS: atom_id res chain seq x y z
N MET A 1 6.93 0.33 -14.13
CA MET A 1 5.47 0.58 -14.27
C MET A 1 4.94 0.95 -12.90
N SER A 2 4.03 1.92 -12.79
CA SER A 2 3.43 2.26 -11.49
C SER A 2 2.31 1.29 -11.13
N ILE A 3 2.19 0.93 -9.86
CA ILE A 3 1.10 0.08 -9.37
C ILE A 3 0.02 0.96 -8.76
N MET A 4 -1.24 0.68 -9.08
CA MET A 4 -2.38 1.34 -8.46
C MET A 4 -3.12 0.36 -7.56
N LEU A 5 -3.34 0.79 -6.32
CA LEU A 5 -4.09 0.06 -5.31
C LEU A 5 -5.31 0.87 -4.90
N GLN A 6 -6.44 0.19 -4.69
CA GLN A 6 -7.58 0.77 -4.01
C GLN A 6 -7.46 0.51 -2.52
N LEU A 7 -7.58 1.57 -1.73
CA LEU A 7 -7.72 1.52 -0.28
C LEU A 7 -9.16 1.85 0.08
N SER A 8 -9.70 1.12 1.06
CA SER A 8 -11.02 1.41 1.63
C SER A 8 -10.98 1.39 3.15
N SER A 9 -11.66 2.35 3.78
CA SER A 9 -11.65 2.58 5.22
C SER A 9 -13.04 3.03 5.68
N THR A 10 -13.38 2.75 6.94
CA THR A 10 -14.56 3.32 7.63
C THR A 10 -14.19 4.50 8.54
N ASN A 11 -12.90 4.83 8.68
CA ASN A 11 -12.38 5.97 9.45
C ASN A 11 -11.23 6.65 8.69
N TYR A 12 -11.58 7.32 7.59
CA TYR A 12 -10.61 7.87 6.64
C TYR A 12 -9.58 8.80 7.28
N THR A 13 -9.98 9.68 8.20
CA THR A 13 -9.07 10.66 8.81
C THR A 13 -7.92 9.98 9.56
N ALA A 14 -8.23 8.99 10.41
CA ALA A 14 -7.22 8.26 11.17
C ALA A 14 -6.40 7.33 10.28
N ASP A 15 -7.07 6.57 9.41
CA ASP A 15 -6.42 5.57 8.57
C ASP A 15 -5.54 6.21 7.50
N ARG A 16 -5.92 7.36 6.93
CA ARG A 16 -5.09 8.10 5.98
C ARG A 16 -3.78 8.56 6.62
N LEU A 17 -3.83 9.05 7.86
CA LEU A 17 -2.61 9.45 8.58
C LEU A 17 -1.71 8.24 8.83
N CYS A 18 -2.29 7.13 9.31
CA CYS A 18 -1.57 5.87 9.52
C CYS A 18 -0.91 5.37 8.22
N VAL A 19 -1.66 5.34 7.12
CA VAL A 19 -1.16 4.93 5.80
C VAL A 19 0.00 5.82 5.34
N LYS A 20 -0.10 7.15 5.50
CA LYS A 20 1.00 8.07 5.15
C LYS A 20 2.26 7.80 5.98
N MET A 21 2.11 7.56 7.28
CA MET A 21 3.24 7.21 8.15
C MET A 21 3.87 5.87 7.75
N ALA A 22 3.05 4.87 7.45
CA ALA A 22 3.52 3.57 6.97
C ALA A 22 4.28 3.68 5.64
N LEU A 23 3.76 4.47 4.69
CA LEU A 23 4.41 4.69 3.40
C LEU A 23 5.71 5.50 3.53
N SER A 24 5.75 6.51 4.39
CA SER A 24 6.98 7.26 4.68
C SER A 24 8.07 6.36 5.31
N HIS A 25 7.66 5.39 6.13
CA HIS A 25 8.58 4.38 6.65
C HIS A 25 9.07 3.44 5.55
N LEU A 26 8.21 3.01 4.61
CA LEU A 26 8.65 2.24 3.43
C LEU A 26 9.66 3.02 2.59
N GLU A 27 9.39 4.29 2.30
CA GLU A 27 10.31 5.15 1.57
C GLU A 27 11.68 5.22 2.24
N THR A 28 11.72 5.32 3.56
CA THR A 28 12.97 5.33 4.34
C THR A 28 13.73 4.00 4.21
N LEU A 29 13.04 2.86 4.35
CA LEU A 29 13.66 1.54 4.21
C LEU A 29 14.20 1.32 2.79
N CYS A 30 13.43 1.72 1.78
CA CYS A 30 13.78 1.57 0.38
C CYS A 30 14.74 2.66 -0.14
N LYS A 31 15.11 3.64 0.69
CA LYS A 31 15.95 4.79 0.33
C LYS A 31 15.40 5.58 -0.87
N THR A 32 14.09 5.69 -0.96
CA THR A 32 13.36 6.46 -1.99
C THR A 32 12.70 7.69 -1.37
N HIS A 33 12.32 8.67 -2.18
CA HIS A 33 11.58 9.85 -1.71
C HIS A 33 10.50 10.25 -2.69
N GLY A 34 9.28 10.47 -2.20
CA GLY A 34 8.14 10.83 -3.05
C GLY A 34 7.73 9.68 -3.98
N GLY A 35 7.93 8.44 -3.55
CA GLY A 35 7.67 7.19 -4.26
C GLY A 35 6.19 6.78 -4.31
N TYR A 36 5.28 7.58 -3.72
CA TYR A 36 3.84 7.32 -3.79
C TYR A 36 3.00 8.59 -3.95
N ALA A 37 1.74 8.40 -4.33
CA ALA A 37 0.70 9.42 -4.31
C ALA A 37 -0.63 8.84 -3.84
N LEU A 38 -1.43 9.63 -3.12
CA LEU A 38 -2.80 9.29 -2.73
C LEU A 38 -3.78 10.16 -3.52
N SER A 39 -4.85 9.57 -4.04
CA SER A 39 -5.93 10.34 -4.67
C SER A 39 -6.80 11.05 -3.62
N GLU A 40 -7.67 11.90 -4.12
CA GLU A 40 -8.83 12.37 -3.35
C GLU A 40 -9.72 11.18 -2.94
N PRO A 41 -10.35 11.26 -1.76
CA PRO A 41 -11.30 10.26 -1.30
C PRO A 41 -12.63 10.35 -2.07
N ASP A 42 -13.28 9.21 -2.21
CA ASP A 42 -14.65 9.06 -2.66
C ASP A 42 -15.45 8.34 -1.57
N GLU A 43 -16.57 8.90 -1.15
CA GLU A 43 -17.37 8.39 -0.03
C GLU A 43 -18.63 7.68 -0.53
N MET A 44 -18.82 6.43 -0.13
CA MET A 44 -19.97 5.63 -0.52
C MET A 44 -20.40 4.70 0.61
N ALA A 45 -21.66 4.83 1.03
CA ALA A 45 -22.32 3.94 1.99
C ALA A 45 -21.52 3.70 3.31
N GLY A 46 -20.98 4.76 3.91
CA GLY A 46 -20.21 4.68 5.17
C GLY A 46 -18.78 4.17 5.01
N TRP A 47 -18.32 3.97 3.77
CA TRP A 47 -16.95 3.70 3.42
C TRP A 47 -16.35 4.87 2.66
N THR A 48 -15.05 5.07 2.85
CA THR A 48 -14.24 5.97 2.04
C THR A 48 -13.26 5.15 1.21
N PHE A 49 -13.26 5.39 -0.09
CA PHE A 49 -12.39 4.77 -1.07
C PHE A 49 -11.38 5.79 -1.59
N PHE A 50 -10.13 5.39 -1.73
CA PHE A 50 -9.08 6.26 -2.27
C PHE A 50 -8.00 5.40 -2.93
N ARG A 51 -7.30 5.98 -3.90
CA ARG A 51 -6.26 5.28 -4.65
C ARG A 51 -4.89 5.58 -4.07
N LEU A 52 -4.06 4.55 -4.01
CA LEU A 52 -2.64 4.63 -3.74
C LEU A 52 -1.88 4.27 -5.01
N ILE A 53 -1.13 5.23 -5.54
CA ILE A 53 -0.23 5.04 -6.66
C ILE A 53 1.16 4.82 -6.08
N ILE A 54 1.76 3.66 -6.33
CA ILE A 54 3.16 3.36 -6.02
C ILE A 54 3.97 3.56 -7.30
N LYS A 55 4.96 4.45 -7.23
CA LYS A 55 5.87 4.73 -8.34
C LYS A 55 6.87 3.57 -8.52
N PRO A 56 7.46 3.41 -9.72
CA PRO A 56 8.32 2.28 -10.02
C PRO A 56 9.52 2.13 -9.07
N ASP A 57 10.12 3.24 -8.67
CA ASP A 57 11.27 3.30 -7.75
C ASP A 57 10.95 2.71 -6.38
N LEU A 58 9.84 3.13 -5.77
CA LEU A 58 9.39 2.58 -4.49
C LEU A 58 8.94 1.12 -4.64
N HIS A 59 8.25 0.78 -5.72
CA HIS A 59 7.86 -0.61 -5.97
C HIS A 59 9.09 -1.53 -6.05
N GLU A 60 10.08 -1.19 -6.88
CA GLU A 60 11.32 -1.96 -7.01
C GLU A 60 12.10 -2.01 -5.70
N GLY A 61 12.16 -0.90 -4.97
CA GLY A 61 12.76 -0.83 -3.64
C GLY A 61 12.10 -1.79 -2.65
N ILE A 62 10.76 -1.87 -2.64
CA ILE A 62 10.01 -2.79 -1.76
C ILE A 62 10.28 -4.24 -2.17
N MET A 63 10.19 -4.54 -3.47
CA MET A 63 10.42 -5.90 -3.98
C MET A 63 11.80 -6.42 -3.62
N LYS A 64 12.81 -5.54 -3.59
CA LYS A 64 14.19 -5.86 -3.20
C LYS A 64 14.38 -5.95 -1.69
N GLU A 65 13.95 -4.93 -0.93
CA GLU A 65 14.16 -4.87 0.53
C GLU A 65 13.40 -5.99 1.27
N PHE A 66 12.28 -6.44 0.70
CA PHE A 66 11.41 -7.47 1.29
C PHE A 66 11.40 -8.77 0.47
N GLU A 67 12.41 -9.03 -0.37
CA GLU A 67 12.48 -10.21 -1.24
C GLU A 67 12.30 -11.52 -0.44
N ASP A 68 12.95 -11.63 0.72
CA ASP A 68 12.85 -12.80 1.60
C ASP A 68 11.43 -13.03 2.14
N MET A 69 10.65 -11.97 2.34
CA MET A 69 9.27 -12.04 2.81
C MET A 69 8.32 -12.36 1.64
N LEU A 70 8.51 -11.71 0.50
CA LEU A 70 7.71 -11.88 -0.71
C LEU A 70 7.93 -13.24 -1.37
N SER A 71 9.14 -13.80 -1.28
CA SER A 71 9.48 -15.13 -1.79
C SER A 71 8.80 -16.26 -1.00
N LYS A 72 8.60 -16.07 0.31
CA LYS A 72 7.90 -17.02 1.20
C LYS A 72 6.38 -16.97 1.07
N SER A 73 5.83 -15.97 0.38
CA SER A 73 4.39 -15.84 0.19
C SER A 73 3.84 -16.99 -0.68
N ARG A 74 2.64 -17.48 -0.31
CA ARG A 74 2.00 -18.63 -0.97
C ARG A 74 1.35 -18.31 -2.32
N TRP A 75 1.29 -17.02 -2.69
CA TRP A 75 0.59 -16.58 -3.90
C TRP A 75 1.45 -16.71 -5.15
N SER A 76 0.85 -17.01 -6.30
CA SER A 76 1.60 -17.24 -7.55
C SER A 76 1.85 -15.97 -8.36
N SER A 77 0.90 -15.04 -8.38
CA SER A 77 1.02 -13.79 -9.16
C SER A 77 1.79 -12.70 -8.40
N PRO A 78 2.78 -12.03 -9.02
CA PRO A 78 3.51 -10.91 -8.42
C PRO A 78 2.60 -9.82 -7.86
N ASP A 79 1.53 -9.46 -8.58
CA ASP A 79 0.61 -8.40 -8.15
C ASP A 79 -0.17 -8.80 -6.88
N VAL A 80 -0.60 -10.06 -6.80
CA VAL A 80 -1.30 -10.60 -5.63
C VAL A 80 -0.36 -10.68 -4.43
N LYS A 81 0.90 -11.04 -4.64
CA LYS A 81 1.94 -11.01 -3.60
C LYS A 81 2.11 -9.58 -3.06
N PHE A 82 2.25 -8.61 -3.95
CA PHE A 82 2.44 -7.21 -3.58
C PHE A 82 1.24 -6.64 -2.81
N VAL A 83 0.02 -6.89 -3.27
CA VAL A 83 -1.19 -6.46 -2.54
C VAL A 83 -1.30 -7.11 -1.17
N SER A 84 -0.99 -8.40 -1.07
CA SER A 84 -1.00 -9.11 0.21
C SER A 84 0.04 -8.54 1.17
N PHE A 85 1.26 -8.27 0.67
CA PHE A 85 2.29 -7.58 1.45
C PHE A 85 1.81 -6.22 1.94
N MET A 86 1.24 -5.38 1.08
CA MET A 86 0.75 -4.06 1.47
C MET A 86 -0.37 -4.15 2.52
N GLN A 87 -1.29 -5.11 2.36
CA GLN A 87 -2.33 -5.38 3.35
C GLN A 87 -1.75 -5.75 4.71
N GLU A 88 -0.81 -6.70 4.76
CA GLU A 88 -0.15 -7.13 5.99
C GLU A 88 0.70 -6.01 6.61
N TYR A 89 1.40 -5.24 5.78
CA TYR A 89 2.26 -4.14 6.20
C TYR A 89 1.47 -3.02 6.89
N PHE A 90 0.29 -2.69 6.35
CA PHE A 90 -0.63 -1.72 6.94
C PHE A 90 -1.29 -2.27 8.21
N SER A 91 -1.75 -3.52 8.20
CA SER A 91 -2.34 -4.16 9.37
C SER A 91 -1.36 -4.23 10.55
N ALA A 92 -0.09 -4.56 10.30
CA ALA A 92 0.97 -4.60 11.31
C ALA A 92 1.27 -3.23 11.96
N ARG A 93 0.80 -2.14 11.34
CA ARG A 93 0.92 -0.75 11.84
C ARG A 93 -0.38 -0.20 12.39
N ASN A 94 -1.39 -1.06 12.57
CA ASN A 94 -2.74 -0.70 13.01
C ASN A 94 -3.48 0.24 12.05
N CYS A 95 -3.13 0.25 10.76
CA CYS A 95 -3.92 0.96 9.77
C CYS A 95 -5.11 0.07 9.35
N ASN A 96 -6.34 0.53 9.59
CA ASN A 96 -7.54 -0.27 9.37
C ASN A 96 -8.09 -0.09 7.94
N VAL A 97 -7.26 -0.41 6.95
CA VAL A 97 -7.60 -0.29 5.53
C VAL A 97 -7.68 -1.66 4.87
N LYS A 98 -8.61 -1.82 3.92
CA LYS A 98 -8.61 -2.94 2.98
C LYS A 98 -7.92 -2.53 1.69
N VAL A 99 -7.01 -3.36 1.20
CA VAL A 99 -6.21 -3.14 -0.01
C VAL A 99 -6.70 -4.06 -1.13
N LYS A 100 -6.85 -3.51 -2.34
CA LYS A 100 -7.15 -4.28 -3.56
C LYS A 100 -6.32 -3.76 -4.74
N ILE A 101 -6.09 -4.61 -5.74
CA ILE A 101 -5.59 -4.16 -7.04
C ILE A 101 -6.64 -3.23 -7.64
N TYR A 102 -6.21 -2.06 -8.11
CA TYR A 102 -7.04 -1.19 -8.92
C TYR A 102 -6.79 -1.56 -10.38
N ALA A 103 -7.79 -2.19 -11.00
CA ALA A 103 -7.78 -2.63 -12.40
C ALA A 103 -8.39 -1.56 -13.32
#